data_AF-A0A5C7PLN1-F1
#
_entry.id   AF-A0A5C7PLN1-F1
#
_cell.length_a   1.000
_cell.length_b   1.000
_cell.length_c   1.000
_cell.angle_alpha   90.00
_cell.angle_beta   90.00
_cell.angle_gamma   90.00
#
_symmetry.space_group_name_H-M   'P 1'
#
loop_
_entity.id
_entity.type
_entity.pdbx_description
1 polymer ?
#
loop_
_entity_poly.entity_id
_entity_poly.type
_entity_poly.pdbx_seq_one_letter_code
_entity_poly.pdbx_strand_id
1 'polypeptide(L)'
;MGAITGTAAGVTEFAGDYKVLKITCVPASASDTVTLTAAAHGISEILFVIPKLTAGYDAALAGIFATFSGLVITVATTAAAGTAATDWTGATAELLVIGR
;
A
#
# COMPACT_ATOMS: atom_id res chain seq x y z
N MET A 1 9.40 -5.36 10.56
CA MET A 1 8.92 -4.97 9.23
C MET A 1 8.79 -6.22 8.39
N GLY A 2 7.56 -6.64 8.11
CA GLY A 2 7.29 -7.86 7.34
C GLY A 2 7.13 -7.55 5.86
N ALA A 3 7.55 -8.46 4.98
CA ALA A 3 7.19 -8.37 3.57
C ALA A 3 5.80 -8.97 3.37
N ILE A 4 4.88 -8.19 2.79
CA ILE A 4 3.52 -8.62 2.47
C ILE A 4 3.29 -8.52 0.96
N THR A 5 2.39 -9.37 0.45
CA THR A 5 2.05 -9.37 -0.96
C THR A 5 1.00 -8.30 -1.25
N GLY A 6 1.30 -7.43 -2.21
CA GLY A 6 0.31 -6.58 -2.86
C GLY A 6 -0.23 -7.27 -4.12
N THR A 7 -1.55 -7.32 -4.27
CA THR A 7 -2.21 -7.86 -5.45
C THR A 7 -2.70 -6.73 -6.34
N ALA A 8 -2.32 -6.73 -7.62
CA ALA A 8 -2.84 -5.78 -8.59
C ALA A 8 -4.35 -6.01 -8.81
N ALA A 9 -5.16 -5.00 -8.51
CA ALA A 9 -6.61 -5.02 -8.66
C ALA A 9 -7.10 -4.19 -9.86
N GLY A 10 -6.21 -3.41 -10.50
CA GLY A 10 -6.51 -2.67 -11.71
C GLY A 10 -5.36 -1.78 -12.14
N VAL A 11 -5.25 -1.52 -13.46
CA VAL A 11 -4.25 -0.63 -14.05
C VAL A 11 -4.95 0.30 -15.03
N THR A 12 -4.59 1.57 -15.00
CA THR A 12 -4.97 2.55 -16.03
C THR A 12 -3.70 3.21 -16.55
N GLU A 13 -3.56 3.27 -17.86
CA GLU A 13 -2.37 3.81 -18.53
C GLU A 13 -2.70 5.09 -19.29
N PHE A 14 -1.81 6.07 -19.19
CA PHE A 14 -1.94 7.39 -19.79
C PHE A 14 -0.79 7.59 -20.77
N ALA A 15 -1.12 7.63 -22.06
CA ALA A 15 -0.18 7.89 -23.16
C ALA A 15 1.06 6.98 -23.21
N GLY A 16 1.01 5.79 -22.59
CA GLY A 16 2.13 4.85 -22.56
C GLY A 16 3.26 5.20 -21.58
N ASP A 17 3.12 6.29 -20.83
CA ASP A 17 4.19 6.83 -19.96
C ASP A 17 3.81 6.74 -18.48
N TYR A 18 2.61 7.16 -18.10
CA TYR A 18 2.16 7.11 -16.71
C TYR A 18 1.12 6.03 -16.48
N LYS A 19 1.20 5.38 -15.32
CA LYS A 19 0.27 4.35 -14.90
C LYS A 19 -0.26 4.63 -13.51
N VAL A 20 -1.55 4.37 -13.34
CA VAL A 20 -2.21 4.32 -12.05
C VAL A 20 -2.54 2.86 -11.78
N LEU A 21 -1.83 2.27 -10.82
CA LEU A 21 -1.96 0.89 -10.40
C LEU A 21 -2.66 0.85 -9.05
N LYS A 22 -3.76 0.09 -8.98
CA LYS A 22 -4.43 -0.20 -7.72
C LYS A 22 -3.89 -1.51 -7.17
N ILE A 23 -3.38 -1.47 -5.94
CA ILE A 23 -2.87 -2.64 -5.23
C ILE A 23 -3.70 -2.84 -3.98
N THR A 24 -4.11 -4.08 -3.71
CA THR A 24 -4.72 -4.46 -2.43
C THR A 24 -3.74 -5.28 -1.61
N CYS A 25 -3.61 -5.00 -0.33
CA CYS A 25 -2.80 -5.78 0.61
C CYS A 25 -3.47 -5.86 1.99
N VAL A 26 -3.11 -6.89 2.76
CA VAL A 26 -3.53 -7.06 4.14
C VAL A 26 -2.32 -6.76 5.03
N PRO A 27 -2.34 -5.68 5.83
CA PRO A 27 -1.30 -5.44 6.82
C PRO A 27 -1.20 -6.63 7.78
N ALA A 28 0.01 -7.11 8.01
CA ALA A 28 0.31 -8.17 8.96
C ALA A 28 1.01 -7.62 10.21
N SER A 29 1.53 -6.39 10.13
CA SER A 29 2.20 -5.72 11.23
C SER A 29 2.07 -4.19 11.19
N ALA A 30 2.65 -3.54 12.20
CA ALA A 30 2.62 -2.08 12.38
C ALA A 30 3.28 -1.36 11.19
N SER A 31 4.25 -2.03 10.58
CA SER A 31 5.00 -1.55 9.45
C SER A 31 5.38 -2.73 8.58
N ASP A 32 4.84 -2.77 7.36
CA ASP A 32 5.11 -3.79 6.36
C ASP A 32 5.66 -3.18 5.08
N THR A 33 6.17 -4.02 4.19
CA THR A 33 6.62 -3.61 2.87
C THR A 33 5.92 -4.38 1.77
N VAL A 34 5.50 -3.67 0.72
CA VAL A 34 5.04 -4.21 -0.56
C VAL A 34 6.09 -3.90 -1.62
N THR A 35 6.64 -4.93 -2.25
CA THR A 35 7.65 -4.77 -3.31
C THR A 35 6.99 -4.91 -4.67
N LEU A 36 7.16 -3.87 -5.50
CA LEU A 36 6.70 -3.86 -6.87
C LEU A 36 7.80 -4.33 -7.82
N THR A 37 7.39 -4.85 -8.96
CA THR A 37 8.27 -5.32 -10.02
C THR A 37 7.65 -4.96 -11.36
N ALA A 38 8.46 -4.56 -12.34
CA ALA A 38 7.98 -4.23 -13.68
C ALA A 38 7.19 -5.39 -14.31
N ALA A 39 7.63 -6.63 -14.09
CA ALA A 39 6.99 -7.82 -14.66
C ALA A 39 5.56 -8.07 -14.12
N ALA A 40 5.33 -7.87 -12.82
CA ALA A 40 4.02 -8.14 -12.21
C ALA A 40 3.12 -6.89 -12.15
N HIS A 41 3.70 -5.69 -12.12
CA HIS A 41 2.99 -4.45 -11.82
C HIS A 41 3.02 -3.44 -12.98
N GLY A 42 3.84 -3.67 -14.00
CA GLY A 42 3.92 -2.83 -15.18
C GLY A 42 4.55 -1.45 -14.96
N ILE A 43 5.10 -1.18 -13.77
CA ILE A 43 5.81 0.06 -13.44
C ILE A 43 7.29 -0.22 -13.13
N SER A 44 8.12 0.68 -13.61
CA SER A 44 9.56 0.78 -13.43
C SER A 44 9.97 1.82 -12.38
N GLU A 45 9.12 2.80 -12.11
CA GLU A 45 9.34 3.85 -11.11
C GLU A 45 8.03 4.19 -10.36
N ILE A 46 8.12 4.42 -9.05
CA ILE A 46 7.03 4.98 -8.24
C ILE A 46 7.23 6.49 -8.13
N LEU A 47 6.21 7.26 -8.54
CA LEU A 47 6.18 8.71 -8.40
C LEU A 47 5.39 9.14 -7.16
N PHE A 48 4.31 8.40 -6.84
CA PHE A 48 3.49 8.67 -5.68
C PHE A 48 2.68 7.44 -5.25
N VAL A 49 2.31 7.39 -3.97
CA VAL A 49 1.43 6.36 -3.42
C VAL A 49 0.37 7.01 -2.55
N ILE A 50 -0.91 6.72 -2.82
CA ILE A 50 -2.04 7.13 -1.99
C ILE A 50 -2.55 5.88 -1.26
N PRO A 51 -2.30 5.75 0.05
CA PRO A 51 -2.81 4.65 0.84
C PRO A 51 -4.23 4.93 1.32
N LYS A 52 -5.03 3.87 1.46
CA LYS A 52 -6.37 3.92 2.04
C LYS A 52 -6.70 2.60 2.71
N LEU A 53 -7.29 2.63 3.90
CA LEU A 53 -7.95 1.45 4.47
C LEU A 53 -9.34 1.29 3.84
N THR A 54 -9.67 0.06 3.43
CA THR A 54 -10.97 -0.28 2.84
C THR A 54 -11.84 -1.10 3.79
N ALA A 55 -11.25 -1.74 4.79
CA ALA A 55 -11.94 -2.49 5.85
C ALA A 55 -11.09 -2.56 7.13
N GLY A 56 -11.72 -2.90 8.26
CA GLY A 56 -11.05 -3.13 9.54
C GLY A 56 -10.74 -1.86 10.35
N TYR A 57 -11.52 -0.79 10.16
CA TYR A 57 -11.40 0.41 11.01
C TYR A 57 -11.96 0.13 12.40
N ASP A 58 -11.16 0.39 13.42
CA ASP A 58 -11.58 0.35 14.83
C ASP A 58 -10.69 1.23 15.72
N ALA A 59 -10.78 1.05 17.04
CA ALA A 59 -9.97 1.81 17.99
C ALA A 59 -8.46 1.49 17.92
N ALA A 60 -8.10 0.27 17.48
CA ALA A 60 -6.73 -0.19 17.34
C ALA A 60 -6.14 0.24 15.98
N LEU A 61 -6.95 0.26 14.91
CA LEU A 61 -6.54 0.64 13.56
C LEU A 61 -7.42 1.78 13.00
N ALA A 62 -6.89 3.01 13.09
CA ALA A 62 -7.58 4.22 12.65
C ALA A 62 -7.14 4.70 11.25
N GLY A 63 -5.96 4.30 10.78
CA GLY A 63 -5.42 4.80 9.52
C GLY A 63 -4.21 4.04 8.99
N ILE A 64 -3.83 4.41 7.77
CA ILE A 64 -2.69 3.85 7.06
C ILE A 64 -1.93 4.96 6.33
N PHE A 65 -0.61 4.84 6.33
CA PHE A 65 0.32 5.72 5.63
C PHE A 65 1.24 4.88 4.75
N ALA A 66 1.76 5.51 3.70
CA ALA A 66 2.69 4.89 2.79
C ALA A 66 3.85 5.83 2.53
N THR A 67 5.06 5.27 2.57
CA THR A 67 6.27 5.87 2.03
C THR A 67 6.87 4.89 1.02
N PHE A 68 7.77 5.34 0.17
CA PHE A 68 8.41 4.46 -0.80
C PHE A 68 9.86 4.81 -1.03
N SER A 69 10.64 3.81 -1.44
CA SER A 69 12.03 3.95 -1.87
C SER A 69 12.27 2.96 -3.01
N GLY A 70 12.56 3.49 -4.20
CA GLY A 70 12.56 2.68 -5.42
C GLY A 70 11.18 2.06 -5.67
N LEU A 71 11.13 0.75 -5.87
CA LEU A 71 9.89 -0.02 -6.06
C LEU A 71 9.34 -0.64 -4.76
N VAL A 72 9.88 -0.29 -3.60
CA VAL A 72 9.43 -0.80 -2.31
C VAL A 72 8.57 0.25 -1.62
N ILE A 73 7.33 -0.11 -1.30
CA ILE A 73 6.39 0.72 -0.54
C ILE A 73 6.39 0.22 0.91
N THR A 74 6.71 1.10 1.85
CA THR A 74 6.52 0.85 3.28
C THR A 74 5.13 1.33 3.68
N VAL A 75 4.33 0.40 4.17
CA VAL A 75 2.98 0.62 4.68
C VAL A 75 3.06 0.69 6.20
N ALA A 76 2.65 1.81 6.79
CA ALA A 76 2.60 2.02 8.23
C ALA A 76 1.15 2.18 8.69
N THR A 77 0.77 1.50 9.76
CA THR A 77 -0.59 1.59 10.33
C THR A 77 -0.58 2.43 11.60
N THR A 78 -1.68 3.13 11.89
CA THR A 78 -1.79 3.98 13.08
C THR A 78 -3.08 3.71 13.86
N ALA A 79 -2.98 3.83 15.18
CA ALA A 79 -4.11 3.88 16.10
C ALA A 79 -4.62 5.32 16.26
N ALA A 80 -5.83 5.49 16.80
CA ALA A 80 -6.44 6.81 17.02
C ALA A 80 -5.64 7.73 17.97
N ALA A 81 -4.71 7.17 18.75
CA ALA A 81 -3.87 7.88 19.73
C ALA A 81 -2.43 8.17 19.25
N GLY A 82 -2.14 8.05 17.94
CA GLY A 82 -0.85 8.43 17.36
C GLY A 82 0.28 7.40 17.56
N THR A 83 -0.01 6.22 18.09
CA THR A 83 0.89 5.06 18.09
C THR A 83 0.64 4.19 16.86
N ALA A 84 1.55 3.26 16.56
CA ALA A 84 1.24 2.23 15.58
C ALA A 84 0.10 1.32 16.08
N ALA A 85 -0.79 0.92 15.17
CA ALA A 85 -1.78 -0.12 15.45
C ALA A 85 -1.05 -1.45 15.70
N THR A 86 -1.59 -2.33 16.55
CA THR A 86 -1.01 -3.67 16.82
C THR A 86 -1.99 -4.83 16.58
N ASP A 87 -3.23 -4.51 16.24
CA ASP A 87 -4.26 -5.47 15.83
C ASP A 87 -4.75 -5.07 14.44
N TRP A 88 -4.69 -6.00 13.50
CA TRP A 88 -5.03 -5.80 12.08
C TRP A 88 -6.07 -6.83 11.61
N THR A 89 -6.77 -7.45 12.55
CA THR A 89 -7.71 -8.55 12.26
C THR A 89 -8.81 -8.08 11.30
N GLY A 90 -8.77 -8.59 10.06
CA GLY A 90 -9.73 -8.22 9.02
C GLY A 90 -9.44 -6.88 8.31
N ALA A 91 -8.30 -6.25 8.57
CA ALA A 91 -7.89 -5.03 7.89
C ALA A 91 -7.58 -5.29 6.41
N THR A 92 -8.07 -4.42 5.54
CA THR A 92 -7.68 -4.43 4.12
C THR A 92 -7.26 -3.04 3.71
N ALA A 93 -6.13 -2.95 3.02
CA ALA A 93 -5.57 -1.71 2.51
C ALA A 93 -5.57 -1.71 0.98
N GLU A 94 -5.80 -0.53 0.41
CA GLU A 94 -5.62 -0.21 -0.99
C GLU A 94 -4.48 0.82 -1.11
N LEU A 95 -3.53 0.56 -2.01
CA LEU A 95 -2.46 1.47 -2.39
C LEU A 95 -2.70 1.86 -3.85
N LEU A 96 -3.04 3.13 -4.08
CA LEU A 96 -3.07 3.68 -5.43
C LEU A 96 -1.68 4.21 -5.77
N VAL A 97 -0.99 3.49 -6.64
CA VAL A 97 0.39 3.78 -7.04
C VAL A 97 0.36 4.53 -8.37
N ILE A 98 0.95 5.71 -8.39
CA ILE A 98 1.18 6.51 -9.59
C ILE A 98 2.65 6.30 -9.96
N GLY A 99 2.90 5.79 -11.16
CA GLY A 99 4.24 5.42 -11.60
C GLY A 99 4.41 5.50 -13.11
N ARG A 100 5.57 5.07 -13.59
CA ARG A 100 5.89 4.88 -15.02
C ARG A 100 6.31 3.44 -15.26
#